data_AF-A0A928PDT6-F1
#
_entry.id   AF-A0A928PDT6-F1
#
_cell.length_a   1.000
_cell.length_b   1.000
_cell.length_c   1.000
_cell.angle_alpha   90.00
_cell.angle_beta   90.00
_cell.angle_gamma   90.00
#
_symmetry.space_group_name_H-M   'P 1'
#
loop_
_entity.id
_entity.type
_entity.pdbx_description
1 polymer ?
#
loop_
_entity_poly.entity_id
_entity_poly.type
_entity_poly.pdbx_seq_one_letter_code
_entity_poly.pdbx_strand_id
1 'polypeptide(L)'
;MFCNKCSSKIPDGSVFCPECGQRLTAAPAPAQIPPRQAPQYVQPQPRSFIPPQAPAADPLNAPLTTGNFFWMPVVLAIPVVGLIVLLVWAFSKSANLNRKHYARATLIWMLISLILVVIVTFAGGGILGSLGGLLSSL
;
A
#
# COMPACT_ATOMS: atom_id res chain seq x y z
N MET A 1 -9.74 -52.56 55.15
CA MET A 1 -8.49 -51.74 55.00
C MET A 1 -8.61 -50.38 55.73
N PHE A 2 -7.54 -49.61 56.01
CA PHE A 2 -7.64 -48.27 56.62
C PHE A 2 -7.65 -47.14 55.57
N CYS A 3 -8.37 -46.04 55.82
CA CYS A 3 -8.34 -44.86 54.95
C CYS A 3 -6.96 -44.20 55.01
N ASN A 4 -6.33 -43.86 53.87
CA ASN A 4 -5.07 -43.12 53.87
C ASN A 4 -5.21 -41.63 54.25
N LYS A 5 -6.45 -41.13 54.38
CA LYS A 5 -6.71 -39.70 54.59
C LYS A 5 -7.35 -39.33 55.91
N CYS A 6 -8.17 -40.22 56.47
CA CYS A 6 -8.75 -40.03 57.80
C CYS A 6 -8.45 -41.20 58.77
N SER A 7 -7.65 -42.20 58.35
CA SER A 7 -7.19 -43.33 59.16
C SER A 7 -8.28 -44.19 59.83
N SER A 8 -9.55 -44.02 59.47
CA SER A 8 -10.64 -44.87 59.93
C SER A 8 -10.59 -46.26 59.28
N LYS A 9 -11.09 -47.28 59.99
CA LYS A 9 -11.15 -48.66 59.50
C LYS A 9 -12.33 -48.80 58.53
N ILE A 10 -12.05 -49.22 57.30
CA ILE A 10 -13.01 -49.29 56.21
C ILE A 10 -13.31 -50.76 55.87
N PRO A 11 -14.60 -51.14 55.69
CA PRO A 11 -14.98 -52.47 55.23
C PRO A 11 -14.45 -52.76 53.82
N ASP A 12 -14.06 -54.01 53.58
CA ASP A 12 -13.44 -54.40 52.31
C ASP A 12 -14.47 -54.37 51.16
N GLY A 13 -14.12 -53.72 50.04
CA GLY A 13 -15.00 -53.56 48.87
C GLY A 13 -15.72 -52.20 48.76
N SER A 14 -15.54 -51.28 49.72
CA SER A 14 -16.13 -49.94 49.63
C SER A 14 -15.41 -49.05 48.61
N VAL A 15 -16.17 -48.47 47.68
CA VAL A 15 -15.64 -47.56 46.65
C VAL A 15 -15.30 -46.17 47.21
N PHE A 16 -15.85 -45.85 48.38
CA PHE A 16 -15.67 -44.58 49.08
C PHE A 16 -15.54 -44.81 50.59
N CYS A 17 -14.78 -43.95 51.26
CA CYS A 17 -14.68 -43.92 52.72
C CYS A 17 -15.92 -43.23 53.31
N PRO A 18 -16.69 -43.88 54.21
CA PRO A 18 -17.92 -43.30 54.77
C PRO A 18 -17.66 -42.16 55.76
N GLU A 19 -16.49 -42.13 56.40
CA GLU A 19 -16.17 -41.14 57.44
C GLU A 19 -15.64 -39.82 56.87
N CYS A 20 -14.88 -39.85 55.77
CA CYS A 20 -14.28 -38.64 55.18
C CYS A 20 -14.55 -38.45 53.69
N GLY A 21 -15.36 -39.31 53.07
CA GLY A 21 -15.87 -39.15 51.70
C GLY A 21 -14.90 -39.48 50.57
N GLN A 22 -13.66 -39.90 50.87
CA GLN A 22 -12.66 -40.14 49.83
C GLN A 22 -12.94 -41.42 49.01
N ARG A 23 -12.83 -41.35 47.67
CA ARG A 23 -12.85 -42.55 46.80
C ARG A 23 -11.61 -43.41 47.00
N LEU A 24 -11.81 -44.72 47.13
CA LEU A 24 -10.77 -45.71 47.43
C LEU A 24 -10.50 -46.65 46.25
N THR A 25 -11.33 -46.63 45.21
CA THR A 25 -11.12 -47.44 44.01
C THR A 25 -10.44 -46.60 42.94
N ALA A 26 -9.25 -47.03 42.50
CA ALA A 26 -8.71 -46.63 41.21
C ALA A 26 -9.57 -47.30 40.12
N ALA A 27 -10.22 -46.50 39.28
CA ALA A 27 -11.02 -47.02 38.17
C ALA A 27 -10.16 -47.92 37.27
N PRO A 28 -10.68 -49.05 36.77
CA PRO A 28 -9.99 -49.83 35.73
C PRO A 28 -9.71 -48.89 34.55
N ALA A 29 -8.45 -48.84 34.11
CA ALA A 29 -8.08 -48.05 32.95
C ALA A 29 -8.97 -48.46 31.76
N PRO A 30 -9.71 -47.54 31.13
CA PRO A 30 -10.54 -47.90 29.99
C PRO A 30 -9.64 -48.37 28.85
N ALA A 31 -9.94 -49.56 28.32
CA ALA A 31 -9.31 -50.11 27.12
C ALA A 31 -9.49 -49.11 25.97
N GLN A 32 -8.37 -48.65 25.42
CA GLN A 32 -8.33 -47.65 24.36
C GLN A 32 -8.91 -48.24 23.07
N ILE A 33 -10.07 -47.74 22.65
CA ILE A 33 -10.65 -47.99 21.34
C ILE A 33 -9.79 -47.21 20.31
N PRO A 34 -9.29 -47.83 19.22
CA PRO A 34 -8.54 -47.10 18.20
C PRO A 34 -9.42 -45.99 17.57
N PRO A 35 -8.90 -44.77 17.38
CA PRO A 35 -9.70 -43.65 16.93
C PRO A 35 -10.20 -43.85 15.50
N ARG A 36 -11.52 -43.96 15.32
CA ARG A 36 -12.17 -43.78 14.01
C ARG A 36 -12.01 -42.32 13.60
N GLN A 37 -11.29 -42.09 12.51
CA GLN A 37 -11.13 -40.77 11.90
C GLN A 37 -12.45 -40.36 11.25
N ALA A 38 -13.07 -39.30 11.79
CA ALA A 38 -14.12 -38.57 11.10
C ALA A 38 -13.51 -37.75 9.94
N PRO A 39 -14.23 -37.54 8.82
CA PRO A 39 -13.74 -36.68 7.75
C PRO A 39 -13.51 -35.26 8.29
N GLN A 40 -12.25 -34.83 8.22
CA GLN A 40 -11.82 -33.48 8.58
C GLN A 40 -12.38 -32.50 7.55
N TYR A 41 -13.39 -31.73 7.94
CA TYR A 41 -13.81 -30.54 7.20
C TYR A 41 -12.66 -29.53 7.26
N VAL A 42 -11.96 -29.34 6.15
CA VAL A 42 -10.92 -28.31 6.00
C VAL A 42 -11.60 -26.95 6.08
N GLN A 43 -11.48 -26.30 7.25
CA GLN A 43 -11.89 -24.91 7.41
C GLN A 43 -10.79 -24.02 6.80
N PRO A 44 -11.08 -23.18 5.79
CA PRO A 44 -10.08 -22.28 5.21
C PRO A 44 -9.61 -21.28 6.27
N GLN A 45 -8.32 -21.28 6.61
CA GLN A 45 -7.77 -20.28 7.52
C GLN A 45 -7.80 -18.88 6.88
N PRO A 46 -8.25 -17.83 7.60
CA PRO A 46 -8.15 -16.46 7.12
C PRO A 46 -6.67 -16.08 7.05
N ARG A 47 -6.15 -15.92 5.83
CA ARG A 47 -4.80 -15.38 5.60
C ARG A 47 -4.73 -13.97 6.17
N SER A 48 -3.93 -13.79 7.21
CA SER A 48 -3.47 -12.48 7.63
C SER A 48 -2.63 -11.88 6.49
N PHE A 49 -3.14 -10.84 5.86
CA PHE A 49 -2.39 -10.07 4.88
C PHE A 49 -1.31 -9.26 5.62
N ILE A 50 -0.07 -9.70 5.53
CA ILE A 50 1.10 -8.91 5.93
C ILE A 50 1.44 -8.06 4.70
N PRO A 51 1.18 -6.75 4.68
CA PRO A 51 1.62 -5.91 3.58
C PRO A 51 3.14 -6.02 3.46
N PRO A 52 3.68 -6.24 2.24
CA PRO A 52 5.11 -6.15 2.01
C PRO A 52 5.61 -4.81 2.56
N GLN A 53 6.58 -4.83 3.47
CA GLN A 53 7.19 -3.61 3.98
C GLN A 53 7.78 -2.86 2.78
N ALA A 54 7.17 -1.73 2.44
CA ALA A 54 7.63 -0.90 1.34
C ALA A 54 9.10 -0.53 1.61
N PRO A 55 9.99 -0.60 0.60
CA PRO A 55 11.35 -0.10 0.72
C PRO A 55 11.32 1.33 1.28
N ALA A 56 12.28 1.66 2.15
CA ALA A 56 12.39 3.01 2.72
C ALA A 56 12.26 4.05 1.59
N ALA A 57 11.31 4.97 1.74
CA ALA A 57 10.97 5.94 0.70
C ALA A 57 12.20 6.78 0.35
N ASP A 58 12.71 6.61 -0.88
CA ASP A 58 13.80 7.43 -1.40
C ASP A 58 13.30 8.88 -1.53
N PRO A 59 13.89 9.87 -0.82
CA PRO A 59 13.46 11.25 -0.89
C PRO A 59 13.55 11.85 -2.30
N LEU A 60 14.38 11.29 -3.20
CA LEU A 60 14.42 11.69 -4.61
C LEU A 60 13.18 11.23 -5.39
N ASN A 61 12.51 10.17 -4.96
CA ASN A 61 11.31 9.63 -5.61
C ASN A 61 10.01 10.06 -4.94
N ALA A 62 10.08 11.03 -4.02
CA ALA A 62 8.89 11.54 -3.36
C ALA A 62 7.88 12.09 -4.38
N PRO A 63 6.58 11.76 -4.23
CA PRO A 63 5.54 12.30 -5.09
C PRO A 63 5.47 13.83 -4.95
N LEU A 64 5.12 14.50 -6.04
CA LEU A 64 4.93 15.95 -6.03
C LEU A 64 3.73 16.30 -5.16
N THR A 65 3.91 17.28 -4.27
CA THR A 65 2.82 17.81 -3.46
C THR A 65 1.82 18.57 -4.33
N THR A 66 0.56 18.61 -3.91
CA THR A 66 -0.50 19.33 -4.62
C THR A 66 -0.17 20.82 -4.80
N GLY A 67 0.43 21.45 -3.79
CA GLY A 67 0.89 22.84 -3.88
C GLY A 67 1.90 23.07 -5.01
N ASN A 68 2.65 22.04 -5.37
CA ASN A 68 3.63 22.10 -6.44
C ASN A 68 3.00 22.31 -7.82
N PHE A 69 1.80 21.75 -8.04
CA PHE A 69 1.04 21.91 -9.29
C PHE A 69 0.48 23.32 -9.48
N PHE A 70 0.33 24.10 -8.41
CA PHE A 70 -0.17 25.47 -8.52
C PHE A 70 0.96 26.47 -8.81
N TRP A 71 2.10 26.36 -8.14
CA TRP A 71 3.17 27.34 -8.35
C TRP A 71 4.02 27.06 -9.59
N MET A 72 4.19 25.78 -9.99
CA MET A 72 4.94 25.41 -11.19
C MET A 72 4.45 26.13 -12.45
N PRO A 73 3.16 26.05 -12.83
CA PRO A 73 2.66 26.77 -14.00
C PRO A 73 2.77 28.29 -13.87
N VAL A 74 2.67 28.85 -12.66
CA VAL A 74 2.85 30.29 -12.42
C VAL A 74 4.26 30.75 -12.75
N VAL A 75 5.28 29.98 -12.36
CA VAL A 75 6.68 30.28 -12.73
C VAL A 75 6.94 30.05 -14.21
N LEU A 76 6.32 29.01 -14.79
CA LEU A 76 6.40 28.74 -16.24
C LEU A 76 5.69 29.81 -17.09
N ALA A 77 4.71 30.53 -16.53
CA ALA A 77 4.04 31.63 -17.22
C ALA A 77 4.99 32.79 -17.51
N ILE A 78 6.08 32.92 -16.76
CA ILE A 78 7.15 33.88 -17.04
C ILE A 78 8.12 33.21 -18.02
N PRO A 79 8.20 33.61 -19.29
CA PRO A 79 8.87 32.83 -20.34
C PRO A 79 10.36 32.60 -20.06
N VAL A 80 11.09 33.64 -19.64
CA VAL A 80 12.54 33.54 -19.38
C VAL A 80 12.83 32.74 -18.12
N VAL A 81 12.12 33.03 -17.02
CA VAL A 81 12.32 32.37 -15.73
C VAL A 81 11.88 30.91 -15.80
N GLY A 82 10.73 30.64 -16.41
CA GLY A 82 10.22 29.30 -16.66
C GLY A 82 11.20 28.42 -17.44
N LEU A 83 11.81 28.95 -18.50
CA LEU A 83 12.80 28.24 -19.28
C LEU A 83 14.05 27.88 -18.45
N ILE A 84 14.57 28.84 -17.67
CA ILE A 84 15.72 28.63 -16.79
C ILE A 84 15.42 27.55 -15.75
N VAL A 85 14.26 27.63 -15.08
CA VAL A 85 13.86 26.65 -14.06
C VAL A 85 13.69 25.25 -14.66
N LEU A 86 13.10 25.15 -15.86
CA LEU A 86 12.99 23.88 -16.59
C LEU A 86 14.36 23.27 -16.90
N LEU A 87 15.32 24.06 -17.36
CA LEU A 87 16.69 23.60 -17.61
C LEU A 87 17.37 23.14 -16.32
N VAL A 88 17.27 23.94 -15.24
CA VAL A 88 17.81 23.57 -13.92
C VAL A 88 17.21 22.26 -13.45
N TRP A 89 15.90 22.05 -13.57
CA TRP A 89 15.25 20.80 -13.15
C TRP A 89 15.56 19.61 -14.07
N ALA A 90 15.70 19.83 -15.36
CA ALA A 90 16.01 18.76 -16.33
C ALA A 90 17.43 18.19 -16.13
N PHE A 91 18.38 19.03 -15.72
CA PHE A 91 19.80 18.69 -15.59
C PHE A 91 20.31 18.62 -14.14
N SER A 92 19.52 19.01 -13.14
CA SER A 92 19.94 18.92 -11.74
C SER A 92 20.21 17.47 -11.30
N LYS A 93 21.24 17.30 -10.46
CA LYS A 93 21.65 16.02 -9.85
C LYS A 93 20.92 15.73 -8.55
N SER A 94 20.33 16.72 -7.89
CA SER A 94 19.66 16.61 -6.58
C SER A 94 18.16 16.92 -6.64
N ALA A 95 17.60 17.13 -7.83
CA ALA A 95 16.16 17.36 -7.99
C ALA A 95 15.38 16.05 -7.92
N ASN A 96 14.18 16.13 -7.31
CA ASN A 96 13.19 15.06 -7.32
C ASN A 96 12.99 14.49 -8.73
N LEU A 97 12.97 13.17 -8.86
CA LEU A 97 12.85 12.46 -10.12
C LEU A 97 11.58 12.88 -10.89
N ASN A 98 10.47 13.06 -10.17
CA ASN A 98 9.21 13.55 -10.73
C ASN A 98 9.32 14.93 -11.37
N ARG A 99 10.08 15.87 -10.77
CA ARG A 99 10.31 17.21 -11.34
C ARG A 99 11.16 17.15 -12.59
N LYS A 100 12.14 16.24 -12.62
CA LYS A 100 13.03 16.05 -13.76
C LYS A 100 12.30 15.48 -14.97
N HIS A 101 11.44 14.47 -14.76
CA HIS A 101 10.58 13.94 -15.83
C HIS A 101 9.57 14.98 -16.31
N TYR A 102 8.95 15.72 -15.38
CA TYR A 102 8.08 16.84 -15.74
C TYR A 102 8.81 17.87 -16.61
N ALA A 103 9.99 18.35 -16.17
CA ALA A 103 10.73 19.36 -16.91
C ALA A 103 11.14 18.90 -18.31
N ARG A 104 11.59 17.65 -18.45
CA ARG A 104 11.92 17.06 -19.77
C ARG A 104 10.68 16.93 -20.64
N ALA A 105 9.56 16.47 -20.09
CA ALA A 105 8.29 16.36 -20.81
C ALA A 105 7.78 17.73 -21.28
N THR A 106 7.87 18.76 -20.43
CA THR A 106 7.47 20.13 -20.79
C THR A 106 8.34 20.70 -21.91
N LEU A 107 9.66 20.47 -21.88
CA LEU A 107 10.54 20.90 -22.98
C LEU A 107 10.18 20.22 -24.31
N ILE A 108 9.85 18.92 -24.28
CA ILE A 108 9.40 18.19 -25.46
C ILE A 108 8.07 18.77 -25.97
N TRP A 109 7.10 19.01 -25.08
CA TRP A 109 5.83 19.64 -25.44
C TRP A 109 6.00 21.03 -26.04
N MET A 110 6.95 21.85 -25.54
CA MET A 110 7.26 23.15 -26.13
C MET A 110 7.88 23.05 -27.52
N LEU A 111 8.73 22.05 -27.78
CA LEU A 111 9.26 21.81 -29.12
C LEU A 111 8.16 21.34 -30.09
N ILE A 112 7.30 20.43 -29.63
CA ILE A 112 6.15 19.95 -30.42
C ILE A 112 5.21 21.11 -30.75
N SER A 113 4.86 21.95 -29.77
CA SER A 113 3.97 23.09 -30.00
C SER A 113 4.59 24.10 -30.96
N LEU A 114 5.90 24.37 -30.85
CA LEU A 114 6.62 25.23 -31.78
C LEU A 114 6.57 24.68 -33.21
N ILE A 115 6.88 23.40 -33.40
CA ILE A 115 6.83 22.73 -34.71
C ILE A 115 5.40 22.76 -35.27
N LEU A 116 4.40 22.48 -34.43
CA LEU A 116 3.00 22.48 -34.85
C LEU A 116 2.54 23.89 -35.26
N VAL A 117 2.93 24.93 -34.52
CA VAL A 117 2.66 26.33 -34.90
C VAL A 117 3.32 26.66 -36.23
N VAL A 118 4.58 26.26 -36.45
CA VAL A 118 5.26 26.43 -37.74
C VAL A 118 4.49 25.70 -38.85
N ILE A 119 4.16 24.42 -38.68
CA ILE A 119 3.40 23.66 -39.69
C ILE A 119 2.04 24.31 -39.98
N VAL A 120 1.28 24.70 -38.95
CA VAL A 120 -0.04 25.34 -39.13
C VAL A 120 0.07 26.73 -39.75
N THR A 121 1.12 27.50 -39.44
CA THR A 121 1.33 28.83 -40.05
C THR A 121 1.88 28.73 -41.48
N PHE A 122 2.69 27.73 -41.81
CA PHE A 122 3.18 27.54 -43.18
C PHE A 122 2.18 26.79 -44.07
N ALA A 123 1.40 25.86 -43.53
CA ALA A 123 0.35 25.14 -44.26
C ALA A 123 -1.02 25.85 -44.23
N GLY A 124 -1.25 26.73 -43.24
CA GLY A 124 -2.54 27.39 -42.98
C GLY A 124 -2.47 28.87 -42.64
N GLY A 125 -1.31 29.53 -42.77
CA GLY A 125 -1.08 30.96 -42.46
C GLY A 125 -1.96 31.99 -43.16
N GLY A 126 -2.89 31.57 -44.02
CA GLY A 126 -3.92 32.45 -44.57
C GLY A 126 -5.10 32.75 -43.64
N ILE A 127 -5.40 31.91 -42.63
CA ILE A 127 -6.76 31.91 -42.04
C ILE A 127 -6.84 32.50 -40.61
N LEU A 128 -5.83 32.35 -39.74
CA LEU A 128 -5.87 32.97 -38.39
C LEU A 128 -5.25 34.38 -38.34
N GLY A 129 -4.26 34.68 -39.18
CA GLY A 129 -3.69 36.03 -39.32
C GLY A 129 -4.67 37.05 -39.91
N SER A 130 -5.60 36.59 -40.75
CA SER A 130 -6.64 37.43 -41.37
C SER A 130 -7.79 37.78 -40.41
N LEU A 131 -8.14 36.93 -39.45
CA LEU A 131 -9.11 37.29 -38.40
C LEU A 131 -8.55 38.28 -37.38
N GLY A 132 -7.26 38.18 -37.03
CA GLY A 132 -6.60 39.16 -36.16
C GLY A 132 -6.47 40.55 -36.82
N GLY A 133 -6.21 40.60 -38.13
CA GLY A 133 -6.16 41.84 -38.92
C GLY A 133 -7.52 42.51 -39.11
N LEU A 134 -8.61 41.73 -39.23
CA LEU A 134 -9.97 42.27 -39.34
C LEU A 134 -10.47 42.90 -38.03
N LEU A 135 -10.16 42.31 -36.87
CA LEU A 135 -10.51 42.90 -35.57
C LEU A 135 -9.68 44.16 -35.21
N SER A 136 -8.56 44.39 -35.90
CA SER A 136 -7.73 45.59 -35.73
C SER A 136 -8.01 46.67 -36.78
N SER A 137 -8.94 46.41 -37.71
CA SER A 137 -9.40 47.36 -38.75
C SER A 137 -10.92 47.66 -38.70
N LEU A 138 -11.60 47.18 -37.65
CA LEU A 138 -12.95 47.57 -37.22
C LEU A 138 -12.84 48.47 -35.97
#